data_AF-A0A8J8NZQ0-F1
#
_entry.id   AF-A0A8J8NZQ0-F1
#
_cell.length_a   1.000
_cell.length_b   1.000
_cell.length_c   1.000
_cell.angle_alpha   90.00
_cell.angle_beta   90.00
_cell.angle_gamma   90.00
#
_symmetry.space_group_name_H-M   'P 1'
#
loop_
_entity.id
_entity.type
_entity.pdbx_description
1 polymer ?
#
loop_
_entity_poly.entity_id
_entity_poly.type
_entity_poly.pdbx_seq_one_letter_code
_entity_poly.pdbx_strand_id
1 'polypeptide(L)'
;MSPQSDTYCEKLYKSFIDTSNGPPNSGGIVFQEKVLRACEMLDIDIKEIMPRRLEEFSDGGTIAPDIAKVRFEHFAMKRKAKLLAINAQAHALDQAARSPRKGHTTHRQQHSETAMTFLGGTQKPAGGAKFFSALPSPSKNSKGGTTSIFLTGLGELASVTPHPQAHTRLSSLSPSKPQQHSRVQFYNTSAPKSALSTIQGGGGTSSLPDIAASDALLKEMQREKERLHRYFQSKERTQKVLENIEKRGKELLKKKELKLAKIEEKQKKELKEYKHILVEKDFKRQQKKKVVEDKMKDLIMRSEEEYLEHLEQVRLKQEERDKRQKEWCELEYKRHNESMNRSMNNYQQAIKERQQLELVTERNLQDLQRRLSIGWNRSQVRKEELRQHAAETLNNFHSVLENHEKIELEMATERLSKFFDRRNKQLKHFQKWEKERAKSMENTKFKAESKLGAAKHLQQQALDELERLGENIQERFKEHAQRMEEFKQKREREFLLKHEREQLRFEDQQSNLQRQKRQKEREKLQVIQKHMQIESKMQQFKETKAHLLEYHRVANELRLNSSVMSK
;
A
#
# COMPACT_ATOMS: atom_id res chain seq x y z
N MET A 1 -20.40 18.98 67.52
CA MET A 1 -20.22 19.86 66.33
C MET A 1 -18.93 20.64 66.54
N SER A 2 -18.04 20.76 65.54
CA SER A 2 -16.79 21.53 65.73
C SER A 2 -17.01 23.01 65.39
N PRO A 3 -16.55 23.97 66.21
CA PRO A 3 -16.72 25.40 65.95
C PRO A 3 -16.15 25.86 64.60
N GLN A 4 -15.09 25.20 64.13
CA GLN A 4 -14.47 25.44 62.82
C GLN A 4 -15.47 25.27 61.66
N SER A 5 -16.34 24.24 61.74
CA SER A 5 -17.31 23.96 60.68
C SER A 5 -18.41 25.01 60.55
N ASP A 6 -18.74 25.73 61.61
CA ASP A 6 -19.73 26.81 61.58
C ASP A 6 -19.11 28.10 61.02
N THR A 7 -17.86 28.42 61.40
CA THR A 7 -17.12 29.55 60.81
C THR A 7 -16.85 29.38 59.30
N TYR A 8 -16.75 28.15 58.81
CA TYR A 8 -16.65 27.86 57.37
C TYR A 8 -17.96 28.13 56.64
N CYS A 9 -19.10 27.69 57.19
CA CYS A 9 -20.40 27.90 56.55
C CYS A 9 -20.84 29.36 56.54
N GLU A 10 -20.48 30.15 57.56
CA GLU A 10 -20.69 31.61 57.51
C GLU A 10 -19.76 32.32 56.51
N LYS A 11 -18.54 31.81 56.28
CA LYS A 11 -17.68 32.31 55.19
C LYS A 11 -18.26 32.00 53.81
N LEU A 12 -18.80 30.80 53.61
CA LEU A 12 -19.51 30.44 52.37
C LEU A 12 -20.73 31.33 52.14
N TYR A 13 -21.56 31.51 53.17
CA TYR A 13 -22.75 32.37 53.11
C TYR A 13 -22.38 33.82 52.75
N LYS A 14 -21.33 34.39 53.36
CA LYS A 14 -20.80 35.71 52.98
C LYS A 14 -20.31 35.73 51.54
N SER A 15 -19.57 34.72 51.08
CA SER A 15 -19.11 34.66 49.67
C SER A 15 -20.24 34.51 48.64
N PHE A 16 -21.45 34.10 49.05
CA PHE A 16 -22.63 34.07 48.19
C PHE A 16 -23.35 35.44 48.08
N ILE A 17 -23.02 36.39 48.96
CA ILE A 17 -23.74 37.67 49.11
C ILE A 17 -22.85 38.91 48.91
N ASP A 18 -21.53 38.80 49.15
CA ASP A 18 -20.57 39.88 48.92
C ASP A 18 -20.53 40.24 47.42
N THR A 19 -21.26 41.31 47.09
CA THR A 19 -21.29 41.96 45.77
C THR A 19 -20.35 43.16 45.72
N SER A 20 -19.75 43.54 46.85
CA SER A 20 -18.88 44.70 47.01
C SER A 20 -17.43 44.29 47.31
N ASN A 21 -16.53 44.59 46.37
CA ASN A 21 -15.05 44.71 46.46
C ASN A 21 -14.27 43.91 45.41
N GLY A 22 -14.68 44.00 44.15
CA GLY A 22 -13.82 43.64 43.03
C GLY A 22 -14.20 44.42 41.77
N PRO A 23 -13.25 44.82 40.90
CA PRO A 23 -13.55 45.46 39.63
C PRO A 23 -14.36 44.51 38.72
N PRO A 24 -15.06 45.03 37.69
CA PRO A 24 -16.02 44.24 36.88
C PRO A 24 -15.44 43.03 36.12
N ASN A 25 -14.12 42.82 36.14
CA ASN A 25 -13.43 41.63 35.61
C ASN A 25 -13.06 40.59 36.69
N SER A 26 -13.52 40.75 37.94
CA SER A 26 -13.37 39.77 39.02
C SER A 26 -14.63 38.90 39.14
N GLY A 27 -14.46 37.59 39.34
CA GLY A 27 -15.48 36.57 39.10
C GLY A 27 -16.70 36.51 40.03
N GLY A 28 -17.00 37.56 40.80
CA GLY A 28 -18.11 37.59 41.78
C GLY A 28 -19.49 37.42 41.14
N ILE A 29 -19.78 38.16 40.07
CA ILE A 29 -21.08 38.09 39.37
C ILE A 29 -21.33 36.68 38.81
N VAL A 30 -20.29 36.09 38.19
CA VAL A 30 -20.34 34.74 37.62
C VAL A 30 -20.47 33.65 38.70
N PHE A 31 -19.99 33.90 39.91
CA PHE A 31 -20.18 32.99 41.05
C PHE A 31 -21.61 33.05 41.58
N GLN A 32 -22.19 34.25 41.70
CA GLN A 32 -23.57 34.43 42.16
C GLN A 32 -24.59 33.77 41.23
N GLU A 33 -24.45 33.92 39.91
CA GLU A 33 -25.32 33.26 38.92
C GLU A 33 -25.26 31.72 39.03
N LYS A 34 -24.06 31.15 39.24
CA LYS A 34 -23.88 29.70 39.46
C LYS A 34 -24.53 29.23 40.76
N VAL A 35 -24.48 30.04 41.82
CA VAL A 35 -25.10 29.74 43.12
C VAL A 35 -26.63 29.79 43.02
N LEU A 36 -27.19 30.79 42.35
CA LEU A 36 -28.63 30.89 42.08
C LEU A 36 -29.12 29.68 41.25
N ARG A 37 -28.40 29.34 40.18
CA ARG A 37 -28.71 28.17 39.34
C ARG A 37 -28.55 26.84 40.11
N ALA A 38 -27.62 26.76 41.06
CA ALA A 38 -27.51 25.61 41.96
C ALA A 38 -28.71 25.52 42.92
N CYS A 39 -29.26 26.64 43.40
CA CYS A 39 -30.49 26.66 44.20
C CYS A 39 -31.70 26.19 43.37
N GLU A 40 -31.86 26.68 42.12
CA GLU A 40 -32.90 26.22 41.18
C GLU A 40 -32.81 24.72 40.90
N MET A 41 -31.60 24.20 40.64
CA MET A 41 -31.38 22.77 40.37
C MET A 41 -31.65 21.86 41.58
N LEU A 42 -31.59 22.40 42.80
CA LEU A 42 -31.79 21.67 44.05
C LEU A 42 -33.16 21.92 44.68
N ASP A 43 -34.01 22.75 44.07
CA ASP A 43 -35.31 23.19 44.59
C ASP A 43 -35.20 23.79 46.02
N ILE A 44 -34.23 24.69 46.21
CA ILE A 44 -33.97 25.39 47.48
C ILE A 44 -34.36 26.87 47.35
N ASP A 45 -35.30 27.34 48.18
CA ASP A 45 -35.60 28.78 48.29
C ASP A 45 -34.44 29.49 49.02
N ILE A 46 -33.99 30.61 48.46
CA ILE A 46 -32.95 31.50 49.02
C ILE A 46 -33.27 31.87 50.48
N LYS A 47 -34.55 32.02 50.85
CA LYS A 47 -35.00 32.31 52.23
C LYS A 47 -34.68 31.21 53.25
N GLU A 48 -34.34 30.01 52.80
CA GLU A 48 -33.96 28.88 53.66
C GLU A 48 -32.45 28.83 53.98
N ILE A 49 -31.64 29.58 53.24
CA ILE A 49 -30.20 29.71 53.49
C ILE A 49 -29.82 31.03 54.18
N MET A 50 -30.77 31.93 54.40
CA MET A 50 -30.56 33.15 55.19
C MET A 50 -30.41 32.84 56.69
N PRO A 51 -29.51 33.53 57.41
CA PRO A 51 -29.44 33.47 58.85
C PRO A 51 -30.72 34.07 59.42
N ARG A 52 -31.22 33.45 60.49
CA ARG A 52 -32.35 33.92 61.29
C ARG A 52 -31.89 34.05 62.73
N ARG A 53 -32.49 34.92 63.51
CA ARG A 53 -32.23 35.05 64.95
C ARG A 53 -33.08 34.03 65.72
N LEU A 54 -32.60 33.64 66.91
CA LEU A 54 -33.36 32.77 67.83
C LEU A 54 -34.75 33.36 68.16
N GLU A 55 -34.81 34.69 68.27
CA GLU A 55 -36.01 35.51 68.50
C GLU A 55 -37.13 35.20 67.49
N GLU A 56 -36.80 34.95 66.21
CA GLU A 56 -37.75 34.67 65.14
C GLU A 56 -38.47 33.31 65.28
N PHE A 57 -37.97 32.40 66.13
CA PHE A 57 -38.56 31.08 66.37
C PHE A 57 -39.43 31.03 67.64
N SER A 58 -39.61 32.16 68.31
CA SER A 58 -40.38 32.30 69.56
C SER A 58 -41.87 32.63 69.36
N ASP A 59 -42.32 32.82 68.11
CA ASP A 59 -43.69 33.20 67.73
C ASP A 59 -44.29 34.28 68.65
N GLY A 60 -43.59 35.42 68.76
CA GLY A 60 -44.02 36.57 69.56
C GLY A 60 -43.95 36.38 71.08
N GLY A 61 -43.18 35.40 71.56
CA GLY A 61 -43.06 35.06 72.98
C GLY A 61 -44.08 34.03 73.48
N THR A 62 -44.87 33.43 72.59
CA THR A 62 -45.86 32.38 72.95
C THR A 62 -45.24 30.99 73.11
N ILE A 63 -43.99 30.79 72.69
CA ILE A 63 -43.30 29.50 72.73
C ILE A 63 -42.19 29.51 73.79
N ALA A 64 -42.13 28.44 74.58
CA ALA A 64 -41.12 28.27 75.62
C ALA A 64 -39.68 28.38 75.06
N PRO A 65 -38.74 29.06 75.75
CA PRO A 65 -37.39 29.31 75.24
C PRO A 65 -36.63 28.07 74.78
N ASP A 66 -36.78 26.95 75.49
CA ASP A 66 -36.11 25.68 75.15
C ASP A 66 -36.63 25.09 73.82
N ILE A 67 -37.93 25.24 73.54
CA ILE A 67 -38.54 24.79 72.28
C ILE A 67 -38.09 25.69 71.12
N ALA A 68 -38.04 27.01 71.34
CA ALA A 68 -37.49 27.95 70.37
C ALA A 68 -36.01 27.65 70.05
N LYS A 69 -35.21 27.31 71.07
CA LYS A 69 -33.80 26.89 70.93
C LYS A 69 -33.66 25.62 70.11
N VAL A 70 -34.43 24.57 70.38
CA VAL A 70 -34.41 23.32 69.60
C VAL A 70 -34.83 23.57 68.14
N ARG A 71 -35.85 24.41 67.90
CA ARG A 71 -36.27 24.82 66.54
C ARG A 71 -35.16 25.56 65.80
N PHE A 72 -34.49 26.49 66.47
CA PHE A 72 -33.36 27.26 65.93
C PHE A 72 -32.15 26.36 65.61
N GLU A 73 -31.76 25.46 66.50
CA GLU A 73 -30.65 24.51 66.28
C GLU A 73 -30.94 23.57 65.09
N HIS A 74 -32.17 23.07 64.98
CA HIS A 74 -32.62 22.27 63.85
C HIS A 74 -32.64 23.06 62.53
N PHE A 75 -33.07 24.34 62.55
CA PHE A 75 -32.96 25.23 61.39
C PHE A 75 -31.51 25.48 61.00
N ALA A 76 -30.62 25.77 61.96
CA ALA A 76 -29.20 26.00 61.72
C ALA A 76 -28.53 24.78 61.08
N MET A 77 -28.82 23.56 61.54
CA MET A 77 -28.34 22.33 60.91
C MET A 77 -28.88 22.15 59.47
N LYS A 78 -30.16 22.43 59.21
CA LYS A 78 -30.73 22.36 57.86
C LYS A 78 -30.12 23.41 56.92
N ARG A 79 -29.98 24.66 57.36
CA ARG A 79 -29.30 25.74 56.61
C ARG A 79 -27.87 25.33 56.26
N LYS A 80 -27.12 24.77 57.21
CA LYS A 80 -25.75 24.28 57.01
C LYS A 80 -25.67 23.18 55.94
N ALA A 81 -26.56 22.19 55.99
CA ALA A 81 -26.62 21.12 54.99
C ALA A 81 -26.93 21.68 53.59
N LYS A 82 -27.88 22.63 53.48
CA LYS A 82 -28.24 23.29 52.21
C LYS A 82 -27.07 24.12 51.64
N LEU A 83 -26.38 24.91 52.46
CA LEU A 83 -25.20 25.68 52.04
C LEU A 83 -24.08 24.78 51.49
N LEU A 84 -23.83 23.62 52.10
CA LEU A 84 -22.83 22.66 51.61
C LEU A 84 -23.25 21.98 50.30
N ALA A 85 -24.53 21.63 50.15
CA ALA A 85 -25.06 21.06 48.90
C ALA A 85 -24.98 22.05 47.72
N ILE A 86 -25.34 23.32 47.95
CA ILE A 86 -25.21 24.40 46.97
C ILE A 86 -23.75 24.59 46.55
N ASN A 87 -22.81 24.61 47.51
CA ASN A 87 -21.38 24.74 47.21
C ASN A 87 -20.84 23.57 46.37
N ALA A 88 -21.24 22.33 46.68
CA ALA A 88 -20.86 21.16 45.89
C ALA A 88 -21.41 21.22 44.46
N GLN A 89 -22.67 21.63 44.30
CA GLN A 89 -23.31 21.77 42.99
C GLN A 89 -22.71 22.92 42.15
N ALA A 90 -22.38 24.05 42.77
CA ALA A 90 -21.69 25.16 42.12
C ALA A 90 -20.30 24.76 41.62
N HIS A 91 -19.56 23.95 42.39
CA HIS A 91 -18.28 23.38 41.95
C HIS A 91 -18.43 22.37 40.79
N ALA A 92 -19.48 21.53 40.80
CA ALA A 92 -19.76 20.62 39.69
C ALA A 92 -20.07 21.37 38.38
N LEU A 93 -20.82 22.47 38.46
CA LEU A 93 -21.07 23.36 37.32
C LEU A 93 -19.78 24.03 36.81
N ASP A 94 -18.86 24.43 37.70
CA ASP A 94 -17.58 25.02 37.29
C ASP A 94 -16.64 23.99 36.62
N GLN A 95 -16.61 22.74 37.11
CA GLN A 95 -15.86 21.65 36.46
C GLN A 95 -16.45 21.31 35.08
N ALA A 96 -17.78 21.28 34.96
CA ALA A 96 -18.45 21.07 33.67
C ALA A 96 -18.16 22.19 32.66
N ALA A 97 -18.01 23.44 33.12
CA ALA A 97 -17.65 24.58 32.29
C ALA A 97 -16.17 24.60 31.86
N ARG A 98 -15.26 24.10 32.71
CA ARG A 98 -13.81 24.04 32.41
C ARG A 98 -13.37 22.80 31.63
N SER A 99 -14.20 21.77 31.55
CA SER A 99 -13.88 20.55 30.77
C SER A 99 -13.81 20.89 29.28
N PRO A 100 -12.67 20.67 28.59
CA PRO A 100 -12.58 20.94 27.16
C PRO A 100 -13.55 20.03 26.40
N ARG A 101 -14.44 20.62 25.60
CA ARG A 101 -15.43 19.91 24.78
C ARG A 101 -14.78 18.98 23.74
N LYS A 102 -14.33 17.80 24.17
CA LYS A 102 -14.19 16.66 23.28
C LYS A 102 -15.59 16.36 22.73
N GLY A 103 -15.71 16.33 21.41
CA GLY A 103 -17.00 16.30 20.72
C GLY A 103 -17.91 15.19 21.22
N HIS A 104 -18.90 15.57 22.04
CA HIS A 104 -20.00 14.69 22.39
C HIS A 104 -21.08 14.87 21.33
N THR A 105 -21.15 13.89 20.44
CA THR A 105 -22.25 13.70 19.50
C THR A 105 -23.57 13.82 20.26
N THR A 106 -24.42 14.75 19.84
CA THR A 106 -25.75 14.94 20.41
C THR A 106 -26.56 13.66 20.23
N HIS A 107 -26.67 12.86 21.28
CA HIS A 107 -27.49 11.66 21.28
C HIS A 107 -28.96 12.09 21.24
N ARG A 108 -29.48 12.28 20.03
CA ARG A 108 -30.86 12.65 19.73
C ARG A 108 -31.80 11.65 20.42
N GLN A 109 -32.40 12.07 21.53
CA GLN A 109 -33.50 11.33 22.14
C GLN A 109 -34.64 11.28 21.13
N GLN A 110 -34.88 10.09 20.58
CA GLN A 110 -36.12 9.84 19.85
C GLN A 110 -37.24 9.75 20.90
N HIS A 111 -38.09 10.76 20.94
CA HIS A 111 -39.39 10.62 21.59
C HIS A 111 -40.17 9.56 20.84
N SER A 112 -40.26 8.37 21.41
CA SER A 112 -41.18 7.33 20.95
C SER A 112 -42.60 7.78 21.28
N GLU A 113 -43.39 8.03 20.25
CA GLU A 113 -44.82 8.32 20.36
C GLU A 113 -45.55 7.10 20.94
N THR A 114 -45.71 7.07 22.26
CA THR A 114 -46.58 6.10 22.93
C THR A 114 -48.01 6.61 22.84
N ALA A 115 -48.78 6.05 21.91
CA ALA A 115 -50.16 6.42 21.66
C ALA A 115 -51.03 6.28 22.94
N MET A 116 -51.83 7.31 23.21
CA MET A 116 -52.75 7.35 24.35
C MET A 116 -53.94 6.40 24.14
N THR A 117 -54.04 5.36 24.95
CA THR A 117 -55.23 4.52 25.05
C THR A 117 -56.33 5.18 25.88
N PHE A 118 -57.36 5.62 25.19
CA PHE A 118 -58.77 5.26 25.46
C PHE A 118 -59.29 5.28 26.92
N LEU A 119 -59.97 6.37 27.26
CA LEU A 119 -61.14 6.44 28.15
C LEU A 119 -62.06 7.53 27.56
N GLY A 120 -63.38 7.41 27.46
CA GLY A 120 -64.30 6.33 27.81
C GLY A 120 -65.71 6.94 27.88
N GLY A 121 -66.60 6.58 26.94
CA GLY A 121 -67.92 7.19 26.81
C GLY A 121 -69.00 6.15 26.54
N THR A 122 -69.95 6.02 27.46
CA THR A 122 -71.02 5.01 27.43
C THR A 122 -72.23 5.47 26.63
N GLN A 123 -72.76 4.62 25.72
CA GLN A 123 -74.18 4.19 25.68
C GLN A 123 -74.44 3.19 24.52
N LYS A 124 -75.46 2.33 24.70
CA LYS A 124 -76.02 1.36 23.74
C LYS A 124 -77.47 1.80 23.36
N PRO A 125 -78.28 1.04 22.59
CA PRO A 125 -78.11 0.70 21.17
C PRO A 125 -79.43 0.83 20.33
N ALA A 126 -79.30 0.95 19.00
CA ALA A 126 -80.24 0.48 17.97
C ALA A 126 -79.46 0.55 16.63
N GLY A 127 -79.59 -0.34 15.64
CA GLY A 127 -80.66 -1.27 15.27
C GLY A 127 -81.13 -0.90 13.85
N GLY A 128 -80.99 -1.80 12.86
CA GLY A 128 -81.61 -1.63 11.53
C GLY A 128 -80.68 -1.37 10.33
N ALA A 129 -80.35 -2.45 9.63
CA ALA A 129 -80.49 -2.66 8.18
C ALA A 129 -80.41 -1.50 7.12
N LYS A 130 -79.55 -1.77 6.10
CA LYS A 130 -79.83 -1.77 4.64
C LYS A 130 -79.91 -0.46 3.79
N PHE A 131 -79.04 -0.47 2.76
CA PHE A 131 -79.25 -0.14 1.32
C PHE A 131 -79.28 1.31 0.77
N PHE A 132 -78.52 1.50 -0.34
CA PHE A 132 -78.62 2.52 -1.43
C PHE A 132 -78.52 4.01 -0.99
N SER A 133 -78.05 5.01 -1.77
CA SER A 133 -77.33 5.14 -3.07
C SER A 133 -76.71 6.58 -3.11
N ALA A 134 -76.03 7.13 -4.15
CA ALA A 134 -75.53 6.65 -5.45
C ALA A 134 -74.34 7.54 -5.94
N LEU A 135 -73.32 6.93 -6.57
CA LEU A 135 -72.55 7.47 -7.72
C LEU A 135 -71.74 8.81 -7.56
N PRO A 136 -70.85 9.17 -8.51
CA PRO A 136 -69.71 8.36 -8.95
C PRO A 136 -68.39 9.16 -9.05
N SER A 137 -67.27 8.46 -9.25
CA SER A 137 -66.07 9.04 -9.89
C SER A 137 -65.36 7.97 -10.74
N PRO A 138 -64.78 8.31 -11.90
CA PRO A 138 -64.65 7.34 -12.99
C PRO A 138 -63.29 6.63 -13.11
N SER A 139 -63.36 5.41 -13.64
CA SER A 139 -62.46 4.81 -14.66
C SER A 139 -60.95 5.16 -14.59
N LYS A 140 -60.14 4.27 -14.03
CA LYS A 140 -59.40 3.22 -14.79
C LYS A 140 -58.53 3.73 -15.94
N ASN A 141 -57.23 3.43 -15.84
CA ASN A 141 -56.56 2.71 -16.93
C ASN A 141 -55.50 1.75 -16.36
N SER A 142 -55.52 0.49 -16.82
CA SER A 142 -54.70 -0.59 -16.29
C SER A 142 -54.29 -1.58 -17.40
N LYS A 143 -52.99 -1.73 -17.62
CA LYS A 143 -52.30 -2.86 -18.27
C LYS A 143 -50.90 -2.85 -17.64
N GLY A 144 -50.32 -3.88 -17.03
CA GLY A 144 -50.48 -5.34 -17.08
C GLY A 144 -49.04 -5.91 -17.09
N GLY A 145 -48.68 -7.01 -16.44
CA GLY A 145 -49.43 -7.91 -15.55
C GLY A 145 -48.52 -9.00 -14.98
N THR A 146 -49.14 -10.05 -14.44
CA THR A 146 -48.61 -11.43 -14.30
C THR A 146 -47.31 -11.67 -13.54
N THR A 147 -47.44 -12.05 -12.27
CA THR A 147 -46.48 -12.88 -11.54
C THR A 147 -46.49 -14.33 -12.06
N SER A 148 -45.31 -14.96 -12.17
CA SER A 148 -45.17 -16.42 -12.07
C SER A 148 -43.82 -16.80 -11.47
N ILE A 149 -43.79 -17.91 -10.75
CA ILE A 149 -42.66 -18.42 -9.96
C ILE A 149 -42.12 -19.67 -10.68
N PHE A 150 -40.79 -19.82 -10.77
CA PHE A 150 -40.17 -21.16 -10.84
C PHE A 150 -38.79 -21.20 -10.19
N LEU A 151 -38.49 -22.33 -9.52
CA LEU A 151 -37.18 -22.66 -8.96
C LEU A 151 -36.21 -23.14 -10.05
N THR A 152 -34.93 -22.87 -9.84
CA THR A 152 -33.68 -23.57 -10.26
C THR A 152 -32.59 -22.51 -10.46
N GLY A 153 -31.30 -22.75 -10.22
CA GLY A 153 -30.59 -23.91 -9.68
C GLY A 153 -29.12 -23.52 -9.45
N LEU A 154 -28.33 -24.41 -8.84
CA LEU A 154 -26.88 -24.22 -8.69
C LEU A 154 -26.19 -24.10 -10.07
N GLY A 155 -25.18 -23.23 -10.17
CA GLY A 155 -24.36 -23.05 -11.37
C GLY A 155 -23.01 -22.44 -11.00
N GLU A 156 -21.93 -23.09 -11.43
CA GLU A 156 -20.56 -22.86 -10.94
C GLU A 156 -19.84 -21.68 -11.60
N LEU A 157 -18.80 -21.20 -10.92
CA LEU A 157 -17.79 -20.28 -11.45
C LEU A 157 -16.94 -20.98 -12.53
N ALA A 158 -17.24 -20.74 -13.81
CA ALA A 158 -16.35 -21.07 -14.92
C ALA A 158 -15.58 -19.82 -15.36
N SER A 159 -14.26 -19.84 -15.23
CA SER A 159 -13.38 -18.77 -15.70
C SER A 159 -13.20 -18.82 -17.22
N VAL A 160 -13.39 -17.68 -17.89
CA VAL A 160 -13.18 -17.55 -19.34
C VAL A 160 -12.00 -16.62 -19.61
N THR A 161 -10.84 -17.21 -19.87
CA THR A 161 -9.68 -16.54 -20.48
C THR A 161 -9.63 -16.82 -21.98
N PRO A 162 -9.58 -15.80 -22.86
CA PRO A 162 -9.31 -16.01 -24.28
C PRO A 162 -7.82 -15.81 -24.59
N HIS A 163 -7.12 -16.88 -24.98
CA HIS A 163 -5.87 -16.73 -25.74
C HIS A 163 -5.72 -17.87 -26.77
N PRO A 164 -5.45 -17.56 -28.06
CA PRO A 164 -5.50 -18.56 -29.12
C PRO A 164 -4.20 -19.37 -29.25
N GLN A 165 -4.36 -20.62 -29.68
CA GLN A 165 -3.28 -21.50 -30.09
C GLN A 165 -2.72 -21.10 -31.45
N ALA A 166 -1.40 -21.24 -31.65
CA ALA A 166 -0.81 -21.69 -32.92
C ALA A 166 0.70 -21.95 -32.77
N HIS A 167 1.12 -23.23 -32.85
CA HIS A 167 2.43 -23.77 -33.29
C HIS A 167 3.75 -23.15 -32.72
N THR A 168 4.82 -23.91 -32.45
CA THR A 168 5.46 -24.87 -33.35
C THR A 168 6.37 -25.80 -32.55
N ARG A 169 6.36 -27.12 -32.83
CA ARG A 169 7.42 -28.04 -32.38
C ARG A 169 8.71 -27.70 -33.12
N LEU A 170 9.78 -27.33 -32.42
CA LEU A 170 11.11 -27.25 -33.02
C LEU A 170 12.05 -28.32 -32.48
N SER A 171 12.23 -29.32 -33.34
CA SER A 171 13.17 -30.42 -33.23
C SER A 171 14.61 -29.93 -33.02
N SER A 172 15.37 -30.69 -32.23
CA SER A 172 16.82 -30.60 -32.18
C SER A 172 17.44 -30.91 -33.55
N LEU A 173 17.95 -29.89 -34.25
CA LEU A 173 18.77 -30.03 -35.45
C LEU A 173 20.11 -29.31 -35.25
N SER A 174 21.11 -30.08 -34.84
CA SER A 174 22.51 -29.63 -34.78
C SER A 174 23.05 -29.42 -36.19
N PRO A 175 23.51 -28.21 -36.57
CA PRO A 175 24.20 -28.01 -37.83
C PRO A 175 25.60 -28.62 -37.73
N SER A 176 25.82 -29.72 -38.45
CA SER A 176 27.15 -30.27 -38.69
C SER A 176 28.04 -29.23 -39.38
N LYS A 177 29.19 -28.91 -38.78
CA LYS A 177 30.28 -28.26 -39.51
C LYS A 177 31.14 -29.33 -40.18
N PRO A 178 31.41 -29.24 -41.49
CA PRO A 178 32.27 -30.21 -42.15
C PRO A 178 33.72 -30.05 -41.67
N GLN A 179 34.31 -31.15 -41.18
CA GLN A 179 35.76 -31.26 -41.09
C GLN A 179 36.33 -31.27 -42.51
N GLN A 180 36.90 -30.14 -42.96
CA GLN A 180 37.70 -30.15 -44.18
C GLN A 180 39.01 -30.87 -43.92
N HIS A 181 39.19 -32.03 -44.56
CA HIS A 181 40.47 -32.73 -44.64
C HIS A 181 41.50 -31.87 -45.38
N SER A 182 42.37 -31.17 -44.65
CA SER A 182 43.60 -30.62 -45.21
C SER A 182 44.60 -31.76 -45.47
N ARG A 183 44.41 -32.47 -46.59
CA ARG A 183 45.33 -33.48 -47.12
C ARG A 183 46.71 -32.84 -47.35
N VAL A 184 47.66 -33.13 -46.47
CA VAL A 184 49.06 -32.72 -46.63
C VAL A 184 49.64 -33.45 -47.84
N GLN A 185 49.71 -32.77 -48.98
CA GLN A 185 50.46 -33.27 -50.14
C GLN A 185 51.95 -33.07 -49.89
N PHE A 186 52.67 -34.18 -49.76
CA PHE A 186 54.13 -34.20 -49.81
C PHE A 186 54.59 -33.85 -51.22
N TYR A 187 55.19 -32.66 -51.39
CA TYR A 187 55.89 -32.36 -52.63
C TYR A 187 57.23 -33.11 -52.66
N ASN A 188 57.30 -34.11 -53.53
CA ASN A 188 58.56 -34.76 -53.91
C ASN A 188 59.52 -33.73 -54.49
N THR A 189 60.65 -33.48 -53.83
CA THR A 189 61.81 -32.83 -54.45
C THR A 189 62.74 -33.89 -55.01
N SER A 190 62.61 -34.17 -56.31
CA SER A 190 63.57 -34.98 -57.06
C SER A 190 64.94 -34.30 -57.10
N ALA A 191 65.99 -35.05 -56.76
CA ALA A 191 67.37 -34.62 -56.92
C ALA A 191 67.89 -35.01 -58.32
N PRO A 192 68.50 -34.10 -59.08
CA PRO A 192 69.11 -34.46 -60.36
C PRO A 192 70.45 -35.19 -60.15
N LYS A 193 70.70 -36.21 -60.96
CA LYS A 193 71.99 -36.92 -61.03
C LYS A 193 73.00 -36.05 -61.77
N SER A 194 74.17 -35.79 -61.18
CA SER A 194 75.33 -35.29 -61.91
C SER A 194 76.19 -36.47 -62.39
N ALA A 195 76.24 -36.68 -63.71
CA ALA A 195 77.26 -37.53 -64.30
C ALA A 195 78.64 -36.85 -64.15
N LEU A 196 79.69 -37.64 -63.92
CA LEU A 196 81.07 -37.20 -64.13
C LEU A 196 81.77 -38.20 -65.04
N SER A 197 82.27 -37.70 -66.17
CA SER A 197 82.89 -38.49 -67.23
C SER A 197 84.36 -38.77 -66.94
N THR A 198 84.77 -40.02 -67.21
CA THR A 198 86.15 -40.46 -67.39
C THR A 198 86.93 -39.55 -68.33
N ILE A 199 88.17 -39.18 -67.97
CA ILE A 199 89.23 -38.82 -68.93
C ILE A 199 90.48 -39.61 -68.55
N GLN A 200 91.18 -40.09 -69.58
CA GLN A 200 92.16 -41.18 -69.52
C GLN A 200 93.46 -40.74 -70.20
N GLY A 201 94.60 -41.10 -69.59
CA GLY A 201 95.89 -41.27 -70.29
C GLY A 201 96.76 -40.03 -70.51
N GLY A 202 98.08 -40.26 -70.53
CA GLY A 202 99.10 -39.29 -70.93
C GLY A 202 100.37 -39.36 -70.08
N GLY A 203 101.46 -39.92 -70.60
CA GLY A 203 102.79 -39.89 -69.97
C GLY A 203 103.93 -40.02 -70.98
N GLY A 204 105.11 -39.52 -70.61
CA GLY A 204 106.34 -39.47 -71.41
C GLY A 204 107.20 -38.29 -70.90
N THR A 205 108.34 -38.46 -70.23
CA THR A 205 109.68 -38.99 -70.60
C THR A 205 110.69 -37.90 -71.02
N SER A 206 111.67 -37.68 -70.11
CA SER A 206 113.11 -37.44 -70.32
C SER A 206 113.70 -36.22 -71.10
N SER A 207 114.79 -35.73 -70.50
CA SER A 207 116.02 -35.11 -71.09
C SER A 207 116.00 -33.69 -71.72
N LEU A 208 116.87 -32.84 -71.15
CA LEU A 208 117.56 -31.66 -71.74
C LEU A 208 118.69 -32.11 -72.74
N PRO A 209 119.39 -31.22 -73.51
CA PRO A 209 119.48 -29.75 -73.38
C PRO A 209 119.36 -28.89 -74.68
N ASP A 210 119.37 -27.55 -74.48
CA ASP A 210 119.97 -26.50 -75.34
C ASP A 210 119.50 -26.23 -76.79
N ILE A 211 118.18 -26.09 -76.98
CA ILE A 211 117.63 -25.09 -77.94
C ILE A 211 116.51 -24.28 -77.24
N ALA A 212 116.76 -23.91 -75.97
CA ALA A 212 115.68 -23.70 -74.99
C ALA A 212 115.04 -22.30 -74.95
N ALA A 213 115.62 -21.26 -75.55
CA ALA A 213 115.13 -19.87 -75.36
C ALA A 213 113.86 -19.53 -76.18
N SER A 214 113.80 -19.96 -77.45
CA SER A 214 112.69 -19.63 -78.35
C SER A 214 111.42 -20.43 -78.04
N ASP A 215 111.56 -21.76 -77.94
CA ASP A 215 110.44 -22.68 -77.72
C ASP A 215 109.85 -22.60 -76.30
N ALA A 216 110.66 -22.21 -75.31
CA ALA A 216 110.14 -21.93 -73.97
C ALA A 216 109.23 -20.70 -73.97
N LEU A 217 109.66 -19.60 -74.61
CA LEU A 217 108.85 -18.37 -74.75
C LEU A 217 107.51 -18.67 -75.46
N LEU A 218 107.55 -19.46 -76.54
CA LEU A 218 106.36 -19.82 -77.31
C LEU A 218 105.41 -20.72 -76.50
N LYS A 219 105.93 -21.71 -75.77
CA LYS A 219 105.14 -22.53 -74.82
C LYS A 219 104.65 -21.73 -73.61
N GLU A 220 105.37 -20.72 -73.17
CA GLU A 220 104.96 -19.83 -72.07
C GLU A 220 103.84 -18.90 -72.51
N MET A 221 103.92 -18.29 -73.69
CA MET A 221 102.78 -17.57 -74.31
C MET A 221 101.56 -18.48 -74.52
N GLN A 222 101.77 -19.74 -74.91
CA GLN A 222 100.68 -20.73 -75.02
C GLN A 222 100.00 -20.96 -73.65
N ARG A 223 100.81 -21.16 -72.59
CA ARG A 223 100.33 -21.33 -71.19
C ARG A 223 99.67 -20.07 -70.64
N GLU A 224 100.16 -18.88 -71.01
CA GLU A 224 99.58 -17.61 -70.60
C GLU A 224 98.24 -17.35 -71.31
N LYS A 225 98.14 -17.65 -72.60
CA LYS A 225 96.88 -17.68 -73.36
C LYS A 225 95.87 -18.64 -72.73
N GLU A 226 96.30 -19.82 -72.29
CA GLU A 226 95.43 -20.75 -71.54
C GLU A 226 95.04 -20.22 -70.15
N ARG A 227 95.96 -19.58 -69.41
CA ARG A 227 95.66 -18.95 -68.11
C ARG A 227 94.62 -17.83 -68.28
N LEU A 228 94.79 -16.97 -69.28
CA LEU A 228 93.83 -15.94 -69.67
C LEU A 228 92.48 -16.55 -70.05
N HIS A 229 92.46 -17.60 -70.88
CA HIS A 229 91.20 -18.26 -71.26
C HIS A 229 90.49 -18.89 -70.05
N ARG A 230 91.21 -19.54 -69.13
CA ARG A 230 90.66 -20.03 -67.86
C ARG A 230 90.17 -18.89 -66.96
N TYR A 231 90.88 -17.76 -66.92
CA TYR A 231 90.46 -16.57 -66.19
C TYR A 231 89.18 -15.96 -66.76
N PHE A 232 89.05 -15.83 -68.09
CA PHE A 232 87.83 -15.37 -68.74
C PHE A 232 86.65 -16.33 -68.50
N GLN A 233 86.84 -17.64 -68.65
CA GLN A 233 85.79 -18.62 -68.29
C GLN A 233 85.42 -18.56 -66.81
N SER A 234 86.39 -18.36 -65.91
CA SER A 234 86.12 -18.20 -64.47
C SER A 234 85.31 -16.93 -64.21
N LYS A 235 85.71 -15.79 -64.78
CA LYS A 235 85.00 -14.50 -64.69
C LYS A 235 83.58 -14.59 -65.23
N GLU A 236 83.37 -15.26 -66.36
CA GLU A 236 82.05 -15.49 -66.96
C GLU A 236 81.17 -16.39 -66.06
N ARG A 237 81.74 -17.43 -65.44
CA ARG A 237 81.04 -18.25 -64.44
C ARG A 237 80.67 -17.44 -63.21
N THR A 238 81.58 -16.62 -62.67
CA THR A 238 81.29 -15.73 -61.53
C THR A 238 80.21 -14.71 -61.86
N GLN A 239 80.22 -14.14 -63.06
CA GLN A 239 79.19 -13.22 -63.56
C GLN A 239 77.82 -13.91 -63.67
N LYS A 240 77.76 -15.13 -64.23
CA LYS A 240 76.53 -15.95 -64.26
C LYS A 240 76.03 -16.32 -62.86
N VAL A 241 76.92 -16.51 -61.87
CA VAL A 241 76.54 -16.71 -60.47
C VAL A 241 75.96 -15.43 -59.86
N LEU A 242 76.58 -14.27 -60.10
CA LEU A 242 76.07 -12.97 -59.64
C LEU A 242 74.69 -12.64 -60.23
N GLU A 243 74.50 -12.82 -61.54
CA GLU A 243 73.19 -12.64 -62.19
C GLU A 243 72.11 -13.57 -61.62
N ASN A 244 72.46 -14.82 -61.30
CA ASN A 244 71.54 -15.76 -60.67
C ASN A 244 71.19 -15.37 -59.22
N ILE A 245 72.15 -14.84 -58.46
CA ILE A 245 71.91 -14.28 -57.12
C ILE A 245 71.00 -13.06 -57.22
N GLU A 246 71.24 -12.16 -58.19
CA GLU A 246 70.44 -10.96 -58.41
C GLU A 246 68.99 -11.29 -58.82
N LYS A 247 68.81 -12.21 -59.78
CA LYS A 247 67.48 -12.73 -60.19
C LYS A 247 66.75 -13.33 -59.00
N ARG A 248 67.43 -14.16 -58.19
CA ARG A 248 66.85 -14.78 -56.98
C ARG A 248 66.52 -13.76 -55.89
N GLY A 249 67.32 -12.70 -55.76
CA GLY A 249 67.05 -11.54 -54.89
C GLY A 249 65.79 -10.78 -55.32
N LYS A 250 65.69 -10.45 -56.62
CA LYS A 250 64.52 -9.80 -57.22
C LYS A 250 63.24 -10.64 -57.07
N GLU A 251 63.31 -11.95 -57.24
CA GLU A 251 62.19 -12.85 -56.93
C GLU A 251 61.78 -12.86 -55.46
N LEU A 252 62.76 -12.86 -54.54
CA LEU A 252 62.50 -12.83 -53.09
C LEU A 252 61.84 -11.51 -52.66
N LEU A 253 62.25 -10.39 -53.26
CA LEU A 253 61.62 -9.08 -53.09
C LEU A 253 60.16 -9.11 -53.55
N LYS A 254 59.89 -9.50 -54.80
CA LYS A 254 58.51 -9.65 -55.31
C LYS A 254 57.64 -10.59 -54.46
N LYS A 255 58.22 -11.69 -53.95
CA LYS A 255 57.53 -12.61 -53.04
C LYS A 255 57.25 -12.01 -51.65
N LYS A 256 58.05 -11.04 -51.17
CA LYS A 256 57.78 -10.29 -49.93
C LYS A 256 56.75 -9.19 -50.15
N GLU A 257 56.87 -8.41 -51.22
CA GLU A 257 55.90 -7.37 -51.63
C GLU A 257 54.49 -7.98 -51.76
N LEU A 258 54.36 -9.10 -52.48
CA LEU A 258 53.07 -9.78 -52.65
C LEU A 258 52.52 -10.41 -51.36
N LYS A 259 53.37 -10.68 -50.36
CA LYS A 259 52.92 -11.07 -49.01
C LYS A 259 52.45 -9.87 -48.20
N LEU A 260 53.15 -8.73 -48.26
CA LEU A 260 52.75 -7.50 -47.59
C LEU A 260 51.41 -6.99 -48.13
N ALA A 261 51.24 -6.92 -49.46
CA ALA A 261 49.99 -6.54 -50.10
C ALA A 261 48.81 -7.44 -49.66
N LYS A 262 49.03 -8.75 -49.51
CA LYS A 262 48.00 -9.68 -48.98
C LYS A 262 47.67 -9.46 -47.50
N ILE A 263 48.64 -9.02 -46.69
CA ILE A 263 48.42 -8.67 -45.28
C ILE A 263 47.62 -7.36 -45.18
N GLU A 264 47.99 -6.34 -45.94
CA GLU A 264 47.27 -5.06 -46.02
C GLU A 264 45.83 -5.24 -46.52
N GLU A 265 45.62 -6.06 -47.56
CA GLU A 265 44.28 -6.37 -48.07
C GLU A 265 43.43 -7.09 -47.01
N LYS A 266 44.03 -8.01 -46.24
CA LYS A 266 43.36 -8.70 -45.13
C LYS A 266 42.99 -7.74 -44.00
N GLN A 267 43.91 -6.88 -43.56
CA GLN A 267 43.64 -5.84 -42.57
C GLN A 267 42.55 -4.87 -43.03
N LYS A 268 42.55 -4.48 -44.30
CA LYS A 268 41.53 -3.61 -44.91
C LYS A 268 40.15 -4.28 -44.97
N LYS A 269 40.10 -5.61 -45.13
CA LYS A 269 38.86 -6.41 -45.02
C LYS A 269 38.37 -6.49 -43.56
N GLU A 270 39.25 -6.85 -42.63
CA GLU A 270 38.96 -6.92 -41.19
C GLU A 270 38.46 -5.57 -40.63
N LEU A 271 39.05 -4.44 -41.05
CA LEU A 271 38.60 -3.10 -40.69
C LEU A 271 37.21 -2.75 -41.24
N LYS A 272 36.87 -3.20 -42.46
CA LYS A 272 35.52 -3.01 -43.02
C LYS A 272 34.48 -3.84 -42.26
N GLU A 273 34.80 -5.08 -41.95
CA GLU A 273 33.95 -5.98 -41.17
C GLU A 273 33.73 -5.46 -39.75
N TYR A 274 34.78 -4.98 -39.08
CA TYR A 274 34.67 -4.34 -37.77
C TYR A 274 33.79 -3.09 -37.80
N LYS A 275 33.94 -2.21 -38.80
CA LYS A 275 33.05 -1.06 -39.00
C LYS A 275 31.60 -1.47 -39.20
N HIS A 276 31.33 -2.51 -39.99
CA HIS A 276 29.97 -3.03 -40.20
C HIS A 276 29.35 -3.55 -38.89
N ILE A 277 30.11 -4.33 -38.11
CA ILE A 277 29.68 -4.83 -36.80
C ILE A 277 29.38 -3.67 -35.83
N LEU A 278 30.14 -2.57 -35.91
CA LEU A 278 29.91 -1.40 -35.06
C LEU A 278 28.60 -0.70 -35.42
N VAL A 279 28.35 -0.45 -36.71
CA VAL A 279 27.07 0.11 -37.21
C VAL A 279 25.88 -0.78 -36.84
N GLU A 280 26.01 -2.11 -36.97
CA GLU A 280 24.94 -3.04 -36.60
C GLU A 280 24.65 -3.03 -35.08
N LYS A 281 25.68 -2.89 -34.25
CA LYS A 281 25.53 -2.73 -32.78
C LYS A 281 24.86 -1.42 -32.41
N ASP A 282 25.23 -0.31 -33.06
CA ASP A 282 24.63 1.00 -32.80
C ASP A 282 23.18 1.05 -33.29
N PHE A 283 22.85 0.43 -34.43
CA PHE A 283 21.47 0.26 -34.89
C PHE A 283 20.62 -0.53 -33.88
N LYS A 284 21.14 -1.66 -33.37
CA LYS A 284 20.47 -2.43 -32.30
C LYS A 284 20.34 -1.65 -30.99
N ARG A 285 21.31 -0.76 -30.66
CA ARG A 285 21.23 0.15 -29.52
C ARG A 285 20.12 1.20 -29.71
N GLN A 286 20.02 1.80 -30.90
CA GLN A 286 18.97 2.76 -31.24
C GLN A 286 17.57 2.12 -31.20
N GLN A 287 17.39 0.92 -31.77
CA GLN A 287 16.13 0.18 -31.65
C GLN A 287 15.74 -0.07 -30.19
N LYS A 288 16.68 -0.53 -29.35
CA LYS A 288 16.42 -0.73 -27.92
C LYS A 288 16.09 0.57 -27.19
N LYS A 289 16.77 1.68 -27.51
CA LYS A 289 16.46 3.01 -26.96
C LYS A 289 15.03 3.41 -27.29
N LYS A 290 14.63 3.29 -28.56
CA LYS A 290 13.27 3.61 -29.01
C LYS A 290 12.21 2.76 -28.29
N VAL A 291 12.42 1.45 -28.17
CA VAL A 291 11.49 0.55 -27.44
C VAL A 291 11.37 0.92 -25.96
N VAL A 292 12.42 1.44 -25.32
CA VAL A 292 12.36 1.94 -23.93
C VAL A 292 11.64 3.28 -23.86
N GLU A 293 11.91 4.21 -24.78
CA GLU A 293 11.23 5.50 -24.89
C GLU A 293 9.72 5.34 -25.13
N ASP A 294 9.32 4.44 -26.01
CA ASP A 294 7.91 4.18 -26.32
C ASP A 294 7.20 3.52 -25.12
N LYS A 295 7.82 2.53 -24.46
CA LYS A 295 7.28 1.97 -23.20
C LYS A 295 7.17 2.98 -22.07
N MET A 296 8.08 3.96 -22.01
CA MET A 296 8.06 5.02 -21.01
C MET A 296 6.93 6.02 -21.28
N LYS A 297 6.64 6.34 -22.56
CA LYS A 297 5.44 7.10 -22.93
C LYS A 297 4.16 6.36 -22.59
N ASP A 298 4.06 5.06 -22.90
CA ASP A 298 2.90 4.23 -22.57
C ASP A 298 2.63 4.23 -21.05
N LEU A 299 3.69 4.20 -20.23
CA LEU A 299 3.56 4.26 -18.77
C LEU A 299 3.07 5.62 -18.28
N ILE A 300 3.57 6.71 -18.88
CA ILE A 300 3.14 8.08 -18.56
C ILE A 300 1.67 8.27 -18.93
N MET A 301 1.28 7.90 -20.16
CA MET A 301 -0.11 7.96 -20.64
C MET A 301 -1.08 7.24 -19.69
N ARG A 302 -0.75 6.02 -19.24
CA ARG A 302 -1.60 5.28 -18.28
C ARG A 302 -1.68 5.97 -16.92
N SER A 303 -0.58 6.55 -16.44
CA SER A 303 -0.59 7.30 -15.18
C SER A 303 -1.40 8.59 -15.27
N GLU A 304 -1.46 9.22 -16.44
CA GLU A 304 -2.33 10.36 -16.73
C GLU A 304 -3.80 9.93 -16.81
N GLU A 305 -4.11 8.81 -17.47
CA GLU A 305 -5.46 8.21 -17.51
C GLU A 305 -5.96 7.85 -16.10
N GLU A 306 -5.16 7.14 -15.29
CA GLU A 306 -5.47 6.80 -13.89
C GLU A 306 -5.68 8.05 -13.02
N TYR A 307 -4.88 9.10 -13.24
CA TYR A 307 -5.02 10.37 -12.52
C TYR A 307 -6.30 11.13 -12.90
N LEU A 308 -6.65 11.15 -14.19
CA LEU A 308 -7.89 11.75 -14.69
C LEU A 308 -9.12 11.00 -14.17
N GLU A 309 -9.10 9.66 -14.16
CA GLU A 309 -10.18 8.85 -13.58
C GLU A 309 -10.34 9.15 -12.07
N HIS A 310 -9.22 9.22 -11.33
CA HIS A 310 -9.26 9.60 -9.92
C HIS A 310 -9.84 11.01 -9.69
N LEU A 311 -9.49 12.00 -10.53
CA LEU A 311 -10.09 13.33 -10.47
C LEU A 311 -11.60 13.32 -10.75
N GLU A 312 -12.06 12.53 -11.72
CA GLU A 312 -13.49 12.36 -12.00
C GLU A 312 -14.23 11.70 -10.84
N GLN A 313 -13.67 10.63 -10.25
CA GLN A 313 -14.22 9.99 -9.06
C GLN A 313 -14.30 10.96 -7.86
N VAL A 314 -13.31 11.85 -7.68
CA VAL A 314 -13.35 12.90 -6.65
C VAL A 314 -14.45 13.91 -6.95
N ARG A 315 -14.62 14.32 -8.22
CA ARG A 315 -15.68 15.25 -8.64
C ARG A 315 -17.07 14.67 -8.37
N LEU A 316 -17.32 13.42 -8.76
CA LEU A 316 -18.59 12.72 -8.53
C LEU A 316 -18.89 12.56 -7.03
N LYS A 317 -17.88 12.23 -6.21
CA LYS A 317 -18.04 12.17 -4.74
C LYS A 317 -18.36 13.53 -4.13
N GLN A 318 -17.87 14.63 -4.70
CA GLN A 318 -18.20 15.98 -4.24
C GLN A 318 -19.63 16.37 -4.67
N GLU A 319 -20.01 16.12 -5.92
CA GLU A 319 -21.38 16.33 -6.40
C GLU A 319 -22.41 15.55 -5.57
N GLU A 320 -22.10 14.32 -5.18
CA GLU A 320 -22.96 13.52 -4.31
C GLU A 320 -23.07 14.10 -2.88
N ARG A 321 -21.96 14.60 -2.31
CA ARG A 321 -21.97 15.30 -1.02
C ARG A 321 -22.83 16.56 -1.07
N ASP A 322 -22.64 17.39 -2.10
CA ASP A 322 -23.38 18.63 -2.29
C ASP A 322 -24.88 18.34 -2.48
N LYS A 323 -25.23 17.27 -3.21
CA LYS A 323 -26.61 16.81 -3.37
C LYS A 323 -27.22 16.35 -2.04
N ARG A 324 -26.54 15.49 -1.28
CA ARG A 324 -26.97 15.04 0.06
C ARG A 324 -27.13 16.21 1.03
N GLN A 325 -26.26 17.22 0.96
CA GLN A 325 -26.35 18.44 1.77
C GLN A 325 -27.58 19.28 1.40
N LYS A 326 -27.87 19.46 0.10
CA LYS A 326 -29.09 20.13 -0.37
C LYS A 326 -30.36 19.40 0.10
N GLU A 327 -30.42 18.09 -0.09
CA GLU A 327 -31.54 17.25 0.38
C GLU A 327 -31.74 17.36 1.91
N TRP A 328 -30.65 17.41 2.68
CA TRP A 328 -30.69 17.58 4.13
C TRP A 328 -31.21 18.97 4.54
N CYS A 329 -30.71 20.04 3.91
CA CYS A 329 -31.18 21.41 4.16
C CYS A 329 -32.64 21.59 3.78
N GLU A 330 -33.10 21.03 2.66
CA GLU A 330 -34.52 21.04 2.28
C GLU A 330 -35.41 20.32 3.31
N LEU A 331 -34.92 19.19 3.84
CA LEU A 331 -35.66 18.38 4.81
C LEU A 331 -35.69 19.05 6.18
N GLU A 332 -34.62 19.76 6.57
CA GLU A 332 -34.59 20.63 7.75
C GLU A 332 -35.55 21.81 7.59
N TYR A 333 -35.53 22.50 6.44
CA TYR A 333 -36.48 23.58 6.13
C TYR A 333 -37.94 23.10 6.18
N LYS A 334 -38.25 21.95 5.57
CA LYS A 334 -39.59 21.34 5.63
C LYS A 334 -40.03 21.06 7.07
N ARG A 335 -39.15 20.45 7.90
CA ARG A 335 -39.42 20.23 9.33
C ARG A 335 -39.61 21.51 10.13
N HIS A 336 -38.79 22.53 9.88
CA HIS A 336 -38.92 23.82 10.54
C HIS A 336 -40.25 24.49 10.18
N ASN A 337 -40.61 24.50 8.90
CA ASN A 337 -41.88 25.04 8.43
C ASN A 337 -43.08 24.27 9.00
N GLU A 338 -43.04 22.93 9.05
CA GLU A 338 -44.06 22.14 9.73
C GLU A 338 -44.16 22.48 11.22
N SER A 339 -43.03 22.62 11.92
CA SER A 339 -43.00 22.98 13.34
C SER A 339 -43.60 24.37 13.59
N MET A 340 -43.25 25.35 12.75
CA MET A 340 -43.79 26.70 12.78
C MET A 340 -45.30 26.70 12.52
N ASN A 341 -45.79 25.96 11.51
CA ASN A 341 -47.22 25.85 11.22
C ASN A 341 -47.99 25.15 12.36
N ARG A 342 -47.42 24.11 12.98
CA ARG A 342 -48.00 23.50 14.20
C ARG A 342 -48.06 24.50 15.35
N SER A 343 -47.00 25.30 15.56
CA SER A 343 -46.98 26.35 16.59
C SER A 343 -48.02 27.44 16.33
N MET A 344 -48.17 27.90 15.09
CA MET A 344 -49.20 28.87 14.69
C MET A 344 -50.61 28.31 14.88
N ASN A 345 -50.86 27.05 14.52
CA ASN A 345 -52.16 26.40 14.73
C ASN A 345 -52.48 26.25 16.23
N ASN A 346 -51.51 25.83 17.04
CA ASN A 346 -51.65 25.74 18.50
C ASN A 346 -51.95 27.12 19.12
N TYR A 347 -51.28 28.18 18.65
CA TYR A 347 -51.53 29.55 19.10
C TYR A 347 -52.94 30.03 18.72
N GLN A 348 -53.40 29.77 17.49
CA GLN A 348 -54.77 30.07 17.07
C GLN A 348 -55.81 29.27 17.86
N GLN A 349 -55.52 28.01 18.20
CA GLN A 349 -56.39 27.20 19.07
C GLN A 349 -56.44 27.78 20.49
N ALA A 350 -55.30 28.14 21.08
CA ALA A 350 -55.25 28.75 22.40
C ALA A 350 -56.02 30.10 22.46
N ILE A 351 -56.00 30.90 21.38
CA ILE A 351 -56.85 32.10 21.27
C ILE A 351 -58.35 31.73 21.29
N LYS A 352 -58.77 30.72 20.52
CA LYS A 352 -60.17 30.28 20.48
C LYS A 352 -60.64 29.73 21.83
N GLU A 353 -59.82 28.91 22.48
CA GLU A 353 -60.09 28.36 23.81
C GLU A 353 -60.17 29.48 24.86
N ARG A 354 -59.27 30.47 24.80
CA ARG A 354 -59.33 31.67 25.64
C ARG A 354 -60.62 32.46 25.42
N GLN A 355 -61.03 32.72 24.18
CA GLN A 355 -62.28 33.44 23.87
C GLN A 355 -63.51 32.67 24.37
N GLN A 356 -63.51 31.33 24.28
CA GLN A 356 -64.58 30.50 24.85
C GLN A 356 -64.61 30.58 26.38
N LEU A 357 -63.45 30.56 27.04
CA LEU A 357 -63.32 30.74 28.49
C LEU A 357 -63.77 32.13 28.94
N GLU A 358 -63.44 33.19 28.20
CA GLU A 358 -63.91 34.56 28.44
C GLU A 358 -65.45 34.61 28.38
N LEU A 359 -66.07 34.09 27.30
CA LEU A 359 -67.54 34.02 27.17
C LEU A 359 -68.23 33.17 28.27
N VAL A 360 -67.63 32.06 28.69
CA VAL A 360 -68.14 31.24 29.81
C VAL A 360 -68.02 32.00 31.12
N THR A 361 -66.92 32.72 31.34
CA THR A 361 -66.69 33.53 32.54
C THR A 361 -67.67 34.70 32.60
N GLU A 362 -67.91 35.41 31.49
CA GLU A 362 -68.92 36.47 31.39
C GLU A 362 -70.32 35.95 31.72
N ARG A 363 -70.73 34.81 31.16
CA ARG A 363 -72.02 34.18 31.48
C ARG A 363 -72.12 33.79 32.96
N ASN A 364 -71.07 33.24 33.54
CA ASN A 364 -71.02 32.88 34.96
C ASN A 364 -71.08 34.14 35.85
N LEU A 365 -70.43 35.24 35.46
CA LEU A 365 -70.50 36.51 36.17
C LEU A 365 -71.90 37.13 36.07
N GLN A 366 -72.56 37.07 34.90
CA GLN A 366 -73.95 37.50 34.73
C GLN A 366 -74.93 36.66 35.54
N ASP A 367 -74.75 35.33 35.59
CA ASP A 367 -75.59 34.46 36.41
C ASP A 367 -75.31 34.65 37.91
N LEU A 368 -74.07 34.87 38.32
CA LEU A 368 -73.73 35.27 39.69
C LEU A 368 -74.35 36.62 40.06
N GLN A 369 -74.28 37.62 39.19
CA GLN A 369 -74.93 38.93 39.39
C GLN A 369 -76.45 38.78 39.49
N ARG A 370 -77.07 37.96 38.64
CA ARG A 370 -78.50 37.62 38.70
C ARG A 370 -78.86 36.86 39.98
N ARG A 371 -78.04 35.90 40.42
CA ARG A 371 -78.23 35.16 41.69
C ARG A 371 -78.04 36.07 42.90
N LEU A 372 -77.12 37.03 42.84
CA LEU A 372 -76.92 38.04 43.88
C LEU A 372 -78.08 39.02 43.92
N SER A 373 -78.63 39.48 42.78
CA SER A 373 -79.81 40.36 42.77
C SER A 373 -81.09 39.63 43.20
N ILE A 374 -81.29 38.38 42.75
CA ILE A 374 -82.37 37.51 43.24
C ILE A 374 -82.17 37.21 44.73
N GLY A 375 -80.94 36.94 45.16
CA GLY A 375 -80.59 36.68 46.56
C GLY A 375 -80.79 37.89 47.45
N TRP A 376 -80.48 39.10 46.97
CA TRP A 376 -80.76 40.37 47.63
C TRP A 376 -82.27 40.59 47.77
N ASN A 377 -83.03 40.45 46.68
CA ASN A 377 -84.49 40.59 46.71
C ASN A 377 -85.14 39.55 47.62
N ARG A 378 -84.71 38.28 47.54
CA ARG A 378 -85.12 37.21 48.47
C ARG A 378 -84.65 37.46 49.90
N SER A 379 -83.54 38.17 50.13
CA SER A 379 -83.06 38.54 51.46
C SER A 379 -83.81 39.73 52.05
N GLN A 380 -84.38 40.63 51.23
CA GLN A 380 -85.32 41.64 51.70
C GLN A 380 -86.63 40.97 52.10
N VAL A 381 -87.22 40.15 51.21
CA VAL A 381 -88.42 39.36 51.49
C VAL A 381 -88.21 38.45 52.71
N ARG A 382 -87.08 37.72 52.80
CA ARG A 382 -86.74 36.93 53.99
C ARG A 382 -86.49 37.74 55.26
N LYS A 383 -86.19 39.04 55.18
CA LYS A 383 -86.06 39.88 56.39
C LYS A 383 -87.43 40.23 56.97
N GLU A 384 -88.44 40.33 56.10
CA GLU A 384 -89.87 40.34 56.46
C GLU A 384 -90.30 38.95 56.98
N GLU A 385 -90.04 37.86 56.23
CA GLU A 385 -90.45 36.51 56.60
C GLU A 385 -89.75 36.00 57.87
N LEU A 386 -88.47 36.32 58.11
CA LEU A 386 -87.77 35.95 59.36
C LEU A 386 -88.33 36.66 60.59
N ARG A 387 -89.01 37.80 60.46
CA ARG A 387 -89.77 38.40 61.58
C ARG A 387 -91.01 37.57 61.94
N GLN A 388 -91.60 36.87 60.98
CA GLN A 388 -92.77 36.00 61.20
C GLN A 388 -92.32 34.58 61.59
N HIS A 389 -91.38 34.00 60.85
CA HIS A 389 -90.82 32.67 61.06
C HIS A 389 -89.98 32.57 62.34
N ALA A 390 -89.43 33.66 62.89
CA ALA A 390 -88.79 33.63 64.22
C ALA A 390 -89.77 33.27 65.35
N ALA A 391 -91.09 33.46 65.17
CA ALA A 391 -92.11 32.97 66.10
C ALA A 391 -92.34 31.46 65.96
N GLU A 392 -92.14 30.89 64.76
CA GLU A 392 -92.46 29.48 64.44
C GLU A 392 -91.24 28.55 64.55
N THR A 393 -90.01 29.05 64.30
CA THR A 393 -88.79 28.23 64.38
C THR A 393 -88.37 27.88 65.80
N LEU A 394 -88.96 28.53 66.81
CA LEU A 394 -88.72 28.22 68.23
C LEU A 394 -89.20 26.81 68.61
N ASN A 395 -90.09 26.18 67.82
CA ASN A 395 -90.69 24.88 68.14
C ASN A 395 -90.06 23.66 67.44
N ASN A 396 -89.24 23.83 66.38
CA ASN A 396 -88.78 22.72 65.54
C ASN A 396 -87.27 22.39 65.63
N PHE A 397 -86.52 23.04 66.53
CA PHE A 397 -85.06 22.99 66.53
C PHE A 397 -84.44 21.67 67.02
N HIS A 398 -85.17 20.85 67.80
CA HIS A 398 -84.60 19.64 68.41
C HIS A 398 -84.59 18.38 67.53
N SER A 399 -85.40 18.29 66.47
CA SER A 399 -85.48 17.08 65.62
C SER A 399 -84.47 17.05 64.46
N VAL A 400 -83.84 18.18 64.14
CA VAL A 400 -82.92 18.30 62.97
C VAL A 400 -81.49 17.92 63.33
N LEU A 401 -81.05 18.12 64.58
CA LEU A 401 -79.68 17.89 65.02
C LEU A 401 -79.26 16.41 64.94
N GLU A 402 -80.09 15.46 65.40
CA GLU A 402 -79.75 14.02 65.38
C GLU A 402 -79.59 13.43 63.96
N ASN A 403 -80.26 14.01 62.95
CA ASN A 403 -80.14 13.55 61.57
C ASN A 403 -78.88 14.10 60.87
N HIS A 404 -78.27 15.17 61.38
CA HIS A 404 -77.13 15.81 60.73
C HIS A 404 -75.83 15.02 60.95
N GLU A 405 -75.55 14.61 62.19
CA GLU A 405 -74.34 13.85 62.55
C GLU A 405 -74.23 12.50 61.81
N LYS A 406 -75.37 11.85 61.57
CA LYS A 406 -75.44 10.57 60.83
C LYS A 406 -74.99 10.70 59.38
N ILE A 407 -75.37 11.79 58.71
CA ILE A 407 -75.06 12.06 57.30
C ILE A 407 -73.58 12.47 57.12
N GLU A 408 -73.00 13.20 58.09
CA GLU A 408 -71.57 13.55 58.04
C GLU A 408 -70.67 12.32 58.18
N LEU A 409 -71.04 11.35 59.03
CA LEU A 409 -70.29 10.12 59.25
C LEU A 409 -70.25 9.23 57.98
N GLU A 410 -71.36 9.13 57.26
CA GLU A 410 -71.44 8.40 55.99
C GLU A 410 -70.63 9.09 54.87
N MET A 411 -70.67 10.42 54.78
CA MET A 411 -69.84 11.15 53.82
C MET A 411 -68.33 11.05 54.11
N ALA A 412 -67.92 11.01 55.38
CA ALA A 412 -66.52 10.88 55.77
C ALA A 412 -65.96 9.49 55.41
N THR A 413 -66.73 8.42 55.68
CA THR A 413 -66.35 7.04 55.36
C THR A 413 -66.29 6.78 53.84
N GLU A 414 -67.23 7.33 53.07
CA GLU A 414 -67.24 7.20 51.61
C GLU A 414 -66.03 7.91 50.95
N ARG A 415 -65.64 9.09 51.46
CA ARG A 415 -64.42 9.82 51.02
C ARG A 415 -63.14 9.02 51.31
N LEU A 416 -63.06 8.41 52.50
CA LEU A 416 -61.91 7.59 52.90
C LEU A 416 -61.77 6.33 52.04
N SER A 417 -62.88 5.65 51.74
CA SER A 417 -62.92 4.51 50.81
C SER A 417 -62.40 4.89 49.41
N LYS A 418 -62.92 5.99 48.84
CA LYS A 418 -62.46 6.52 47.53
C LYS A 418 -60.98 6.92 47.51
N PHE A 419 -60.40 7.32 48.66
CA PHE A 419 -58.96 7.58 48.78
C PHE A 419 -58.12 6.29 48.71
N PHE A 420 -58.50 5.26 49.48
CA PHE A 420 -57.80 3.97 49.44
C PHE A 420 -57.87 3.30 48.06
N ASP A 421 -59.01 3.40 47.38
CA ASP A 421 -59.17 2.89 46.01
C ASP A 421 -58.26 3.59 44.99
N ARG A 422 -58.12 4.92 45.08
CA ARG A 422 -57.18 5.69 44.25
C ARG A 422 -55.74 5.27 44.53
N ARG A 423 -55.36 5.13 45.80
CA ARG A 423 -54.01 4.73 46.22
C ARG A 423 -53.67 3.30 45.78
N ASN A 424 -54.62 2.36 45.88
CA ASN A 424 -54.47 0.99 45.40
C ASN A 424 -54.37 0.91 43.86
N LYS A 425 -55.11 1.74 43.11
CA LYS A 425 -54.98 1.84 41.66
C LYS A 425 -53.60 2.38 41.24
N GLN A 426 -53.09 3.41 41.93
CA GLN A 426 -51.74 3.93 41.71
C GLN A 426 -50.66 2.88 42.03
N LEU A 427 -50.79 2.15 43.14
CA LEU A 427 -49.84 1.09 43.51
C LEU A 427 -49.78 -0.03 42.45
N LYS A 428 -50.94 -0.49 41.96
CA LYS A 428 -51.04 -1.49 40.89
C LYS A 428 -50.49 -0.98 39.55
N HIS A 429 -50.63 0.32 39.25
CA HIS A 429 -50.02 0.94 38.08
C HIS A 429 -48.48 0.97 38.19
N PHE A 430 -47.96 1.35 39.35
CA PHE A 430 -46.51 1.38 39.61
C PHE A 430 -45.87 -0.01 39.48
N GLN A 431 -46.48 -1.04 40.07
CA GLN A 431 -46.01 -2.43 39.95
C GLN A 431 -46.05 -2.99 38.52
N LYS A 432 -46.98 -2.53 37.67
CA LYS A 432 -46.98 -2.87 36.24
C LYS A 432 -45.82 -2.17 35.52
N TRP A 433 -45.64 -0.88 35.76
CA TRP A 433 -44.58 -0.09 35.16
C TRP A 433 -43.17 -0.62 35.51
N GLU A 434 -42.94 -1.03 36.76
CA GLU A 434 -41.66 -1.68 37.14
C GLU A 434 -41.43 -3.00 36.39
N LYS A 435 -42.46 -3.85 36.24
CA LYS A 435 -42.36 -5.11 35.49
C LYS A 435 -42.09 -4.89 34.00
N GLU A 436 -42.65 -3.84 33.40
CA GLU A 436 -42.37 -3.46 32.01
C GLU A 436 -40.97 -2.84 31.84
N ARG A 437 -40.54 -2.00 32.79
CA ARG A 437 -39.19 -1.43 32.84
C ARG A 437 -38.13 -2.53 32.96
N ALA A 438 -38.33 -3.53 33.80
CA ALA A 438 -37.41 -4.67 33.94
C ALA A 438 -37.25 -5.44 32.61
N LYS A 439 -38.36 -5.80 31.96
CA LYS A 439 -38.35 -6.46 30.64
C LYS A 439 -37.68 -5.61 29.55
N SER A 440 -37.88 -4.29 29.57
CA SER A 440 -37.24 -3.38 28.62
C SER A 440 -35.72 -3.34 28.81
N MET A 441 -35.25 -3.22 30.05
CA MET A 441 -33.82 -3.25 30.40
C MET A 441 -33.16 -4.57 29.96
N GLU A 442 -33.79 -5.72 30.24
CA GLU A 442 -33.29 -7.04 29.85
C GLU A 442 -33.17 -7.18 28.32
N ASN A 443 -34.16 -6.70 27.57
CA ASN A 443 -34.15 -6.71 26.10
C ASN A 443 -33.09 -5.75 25.52
N THR A 444 -32.81 -4.60 26.17
CA THR A 444 -31.68 -3.73 25.78
C THR A 444 -30.32 -4.39 26.05
N LYS A 445 -30.18 -5.12 27.15
CA LYS A 445 -28.96 -5.87 27.50
C LYS A 445 -28.69 -6.97 26.47
N PHE A 446 -29.69 -7.78 26.14
CA PHE A 446 -29.59 -8.82 25.11
C PHE A 446 -29.18 -8.25 23.73
N LYS A 447 -29.75 -7.12 23.32
CA LYS A 447 -29.36 -6.42 22.08
C LYS A 447 -27.93 -5.86 22.11
N ALA A 448 -27.44 -5.44 23.27
CA ALA A 448 -26.05 -5.00 23.43
C ALA A 448 -25.07 -6.19 23.36
N GLU A 449 -25.39 -7.29 24.02
CA GLU A 449 -24.58 -8.52 24.03
C GLU A 449 -24.53 -9.18 22.63
N SER A 450 -25.66 -9.22 21.91
CA SER A 450 -25.72 -9.70 20.53
C SER A 450 -24.85 -8.86 19.57
N LYS A 451 -24.90 -7.52 19.68
CA LYS A 451 -24.03 -6.62 18.90
C LYS A 451 -22.56 -6.77 19.26
N LEU A 452 -22.24 -6.98 20.54
CA LEU A 452 -20.87 -7.21 21.00
C LEU A 452 -20.32 -8.54 20.46
N GLY A 453 -21.15 -9.59 20.41
CA GLY A 453 -20.80 -10.87 19.80
C GLY A 453 -20.51 -10.75 18.31
N ALA A 454 -21.38 -10.06 17.56
CA ALA A 454 -21.16 -9.81 16.14
C ALA A 454 -19.88 -8.98 15.87
N ALA A 455 -19.61 -7.96 16.69
CA ALA A 455 -18.39 -7.16 16.58
C ALA A 455 -17.12 -7.99 16.85
N LYS A 456 -17.13 -8.88 17.86
CA LYS A 456 -16.02 -9.81 18.13
C LYS A 456 -15.79 -10.80 16.99
N HIS A 457 -16.85 -11.33 16.40
CA HIS A 457 -16.74 -12.23 15.24
C HIS A 457 -16.09 -11.52 14.04
N LEU A 458 -16.53 -10.28 13.74
CA LEU A 458 -15.95 -9.48 12.67
C LEU A 458 -14.46 -9.14 12.93
N GLN A 459 -14.11 -8.88 14.20
CA GLN A 459 -12.73 -8.65 14.61
C GLN A 459 -11.86 -9.91 14.45
N GLN A 460 -12.38 -11.09 14.77
CA GLN A 460 -11.65 -12.35 14.58
C GLN A 460 -11.39 -12.62 13.10
N GLN A 461 -12.40 -12.48 12.23
CA GLN A 461 -12.22 -12.65 10.78
C GLN A 461 -11.15 -11.72 10.21
N ALA A 462 -11.07 -10.47 10.67
CA ALA A 462 -10.04 -9.53 10.25
C ALA A 462 -8.62 -9.91 10.72
N LEU A 463 -8.49 -10.60 11.85
CA LEU A 463 -7.21 -11.13 12.33
C LEU A 463 -6.78 -12.36 11.52
N ASP A 464 -7.71 -13.29 11.27
CA ASP A 464 -7.46 -14.50 10.48
C ASP A 464 -7.07 -14.15 9.01
N GLU A 465 -7.70 -13.11 8.42
CA GLU A 465 -7.31 -12.59 7.10
C GLU A 465 -5.91 -11.95 7.10
N LEU A 466 -5.55 -11.23 8.18
CA LEU A 466 -4.23 -10.62 8.37
C LEU A 466 -3.12 -11.68 8.49
N GLU A 467 -3.38 -12.75 9.24
CA GLU A 467 -2.46 -13.88 9.40
C GLU A 467 -2.22 -14.57 8.05
N ARG A 468 -3.30 -14.88 7.31
CA ARG A 468 -3.19 -15.47 5.95
C ARG A 468 -2.46 -14.56 4.96
N LEU A 469 -2.57 -13.24 5.10
CA LEU A 469 -1.81 -12.27 4.31
C LEU A 469 -0.31 -12.30 4.69
N GLY A 470 -0.01 -12.40 5.98
CA GLY A 470 1.35 -12.58 6.49
C GLY A 470 2.03 -13.83 5.94
N GLU A 471 1.34 -14.98 5.97
CA GLU A 471 1.83 -16.24 5.40
C GLU A 471 2.14 -16.12 3.90
N ASN A 472 1.21 -15.56 3.12
CA ASN A 472 1.39 -15.34 1.67
C ASN A 472 2.59 -14.44 1.36
N ILE A 473 2.80 -13.38 2.15
CA ILE A 473 3.96 -12.50 2.01
C ILE A 473 5.25 -13.26 2.34
N GLN A 474 5.26 -14.04 3.43
CA GLN A 474 6.43 -14.80 3.87
C GLN A 474 6.80 -15.92 2.88
N GLU A 475 5.82 -16.58 2.26
CA GLU A 475 6.04 -17.57 1.20
C GLU A 475 6.65 -16.93 -0.06
N ARG A 476 6.14 -15.78 -0.51
CA ARG A 476 6.74 -15.01 -1.62
C ARG A 476 8.18 -14.58 -1.33
N PHE A 477 8.50 -14.22 -0.09
CA PHE A 477 9.89 -13.93 0.30
C PHE A 477 10.78 -15.19 0.24
N LYS A 478 10.27 -16.37 0.65
CA LYS A 478 10.99 -17.65 0.51
C LYS A 478 11.23 -18.01 -0.96
N GLU A 479 10.23 -17.89 -1.84
CA GLU A 479 10.40 -18.09 -3.29
C GLU A 479 11.45 -17.14 -3.88
N HIS A 480 11.39 -15.85 -3.52
CA HIS A 480 12.32 -14.85 -4.03
C HIS A 480 13.76 -15.12 -3.54
N ALA A 481 13.93 -15.56 -2.30
CA ALA A 481 15.23 -15.98 -1.78
C ALA A 481 15.78 -17.21 -2.52
N GLN A 482 14.95 -18.22 -2.78
CA GLN A 482 15.33 -19.40 -3.57
C GLN A 482 15.77 -19.03 -4.99
N ARG A 483 15.01 -18.19 -5.70
CA ARG A 483 15.38 -17.71 -7.06
C ARG A 483 16.69 -16.91 -7.06
N MET A 484 16.99 -16.16 -6.00
CA MET A 484 18.28 -15.47 -5.85
C MET A 484 19.44 -16.45 -5.64
N GLU A 485 19.25 -17.50 -4.84
CA GLU A 485 20.28 -18.53 -4.63
C GLU A 485 20.51 -19.35 -5.92
N GLU A 486 19.46 -19.72 -6.65
CA GLU A 486 19.56 -20.36 -7.98
C GLU A 486 20.33 -19.49 -8.97
N PHE A 487 20.05 -18.19 -9.02
CA PHE A 487 20.74 -17.26 -9.91
C PHE A 487 22.22 -17.13 -9.56
N LYS A 488 22.55 -17.12 -8.26
CA LYS A 488 23.93 -17.11 -7.76
C LYS A 488 24.67 -18.40 -8.12
N GLN A 489 24.08 -19.57 -7.86
CA GLN A 489 24.65 -20.87 -8.27
C GLN A 489 24.85 -20.96 -9.78
N LYS A 490 23.89 -20.47 -10.59
CA LYS A 490 24.02 -20.44 -12.05
C LYS A 490 25.20 -19.57 -12.50
N ARG A 491 25.38 -18.40 -11.86
CA ARG A 491 26.49 -17.48 -12.13
C ARG A 491 27.85 -18.07 -11.75
N GLU A 492 27.92 -18.80 -10.62
CA GLU A 492 29.11 -19.53 -10.20
C GLU A 492 29.46 -20.67 -11.19
N ARG A 493 28.47 -21.44 -11.66
CA ARG A 493 28.69 -22.46 -12.71
C ARG A 493 29.16 -21.85 -14.03
N GLU A 494 28.59 -20.73 -14.47
CA GLU A 494 29.07 -20.01 -15.66
C GLU A 494 30.50 -19.48 -15.49
N PHE A 495 30.86 -19.02 -14.30
CA PHE A 495 32.22 -18.58 -13.98
C PHE A 495 33.23 -19.73 -14.04
N LEU A 496 32.91 -20.88 -13.42
CA LEU A 496 33.74 -22.09 -13.47
C LEU A 496 33.91 -22.60 -14.91
N LEU A 497 32.84 -22.72 -15.68
CA LEU A 497 32.88 -23.10 -17.10
C LEU A 497 33.69 -22.12 -17.96
N LYS A 498 33.70 -20.84 -17.62
CA LYS A 498 34.54 -19.84 -18.31
C LYS A 498 36.02 -20.03 -17.97
N HIS A 499 36.34 -20.24 -16.70
CA HIS A 499 37.71 -20.51 -16.23
C HIS A 499 38.28 -21.78 -16.86
N GLU A 500 37.53 -22.89 -16.83
CA GLU A 500 37.89 -24.16 -17.47
C GLU A 500 38.20 -23.98 -18.96
N ARG A 501 37.37 -23.23 -19.69
CA ARG A 501 37.61 -22.91 -21.12
C ARG A 501 38.85 -22.05 -21.36
N GLU A 502 39.20 -21.14 -20.45
CA GLU A 502 40.44 -20.34 -20.54
C GLU A 502 41.66 -21.21 -20.22
N GLN A 503 41.54 -22.13 -19.25
CA GLN A 503 42.58 -23.07 -18.86
C GLN A 503 42.90 -24.07 -19.98
N LEU A 504 41.87 -24.69 -20.59
CA LEU A 504 42.02 -25.57 -21.76
C LEU A 504 42.66 -24.83 -22.95
N ARG A 505 42.31 -23.56 -23.19
CA ARG A 505 42.97 -22.73 -24.24
C ARG A 505 44.45 -22.50 -23.96
N PHE A 506 44.83 -22.33 -22.69
CA PHE A 506 46.22 -22.14 -22.29
C PHE A 506 47.04 -23.44 -22.47
N GLU A 507 46.47 -24.58 -22.10
CA GLU A 507 47.06 -25.91 -22.34
C GLU A 507 47.24 -26.19 -23.83
N ASP A 508 46.22 -25.91 -24.66
CA ASP A 508 46.31 -26.07 -26.12
C ASP A 508 47.39 -25.16 -26.73
N GLN A 509 47.52 -23.92 -26.24
CA GLN A 509 48.59 -23.02 -26.64
C GLN A 509 49.97 -23.58 -26.25
N GLN A 510 50.15 -24.05 -25.00
CA GLN A 510 51.40 -24.68 -24.57
C GLN A 510 51.74 -25.94 -25.39
N SER A 511 50.77 -26.81 -25.62
CA SER A 511 50.93 -28.05 -26.40
C SER A 511 51.37 -27.75 -27.84
N ASN A 512 50.77 -26.75 -28.48
CA ASN A 512 51.19 -26.29 -29.81
C ASN A 512 52.60 -25.66 -29.80
N LEU A 513 52.96 -24.92 -28.74
CA LEU A 513 54.29 -24.32 -28.58
C LEU A 513 55.37 -25.39 -28.35
N GLN A 514 55.07 -26.45 -27.59
CA GLN A 514 55.93 -27.63 -27.45
C GLN A 514 56.06 -28.40 -28.77
N ARG A 515 54.97 -28.58 -29.54
CA ARG A 515 55.03 -29.18 -30.88
C ARG A 515 55.96 -28.40 -31.81
N GLN A 516 55.87 -27.06 -31.83
CA GLN A 516 56.79 -26.23 -32.61
C GLN A 516 58.25 -26.36 -32.14
N LYS A 517 58.52 -26.41 -30.84
CA LYS A 517 59.88 -26.64 -30.31
C LYS A 517 60.44 -27.99 -30.80
N ARG A 518 59.70 -29.09 -30.60
CA ARG A 518 60.10 -30.44 -31.05
C ARG A 518 60.31 -30.51 -32.57
N GLN A 519 59.50 -29.79 -33.34
CA GLN A 519 59.67 -29.72 -34.79
C GLN A 519 60.96 -28.98 -35.19
N LYS A 520 61.25 -27.82 -34.59
CA LYS A 520 62.52 -27.10 -34.81
C LYS A 520 63.74 -27.91 -34.38
N GLU A 521 63.64 -28.70 -33.29
CA GLU A 521 64.71 -29.60 -32.86
C GLU A 521 64.95 -30.73 -33.87
N ARG A 522 63.88 -31.35 -34.40
CA ARG A 522 63.99 -32.35 -35.48
C ARG A 522 64.62 -31.76 -36.74
N GLU A 523 64.22 -30.55 -37.14
CA GLU A 523 64.81 -29.84 -38.27
C GLU A 523 66.31 -29.55 -38.03
N LYS A 524 66.68 -29.08 -36.83
CA LYS A 524 68.08 -28.87 -36.43
C LYS A 524 68.91 -30.16 -36.47
N LEU A 525 68.37 -31.27 -35.94
CA LEU A 525 69.02 -32.58 -35.99
C LEU A 525 69.20 -33.09 -37.42
N GLN A 526 68.21 -32.91 -38.31
CA GLN A 526 68.36 -33.25 -39.74
C GLN A 526 69.44 -32.41 -40.42
N VAL A 527 69.60 -31.13 -40.07
CA VAL A 527 70.68 -30.29 -40.59
C VAL A 527 72.04 -30.80 -40.11
N ILE A 528 72.19 -31.12 -38.82
CA ILE A 528 73.42 -31.71 -38.26
C ILE A 528 73.76 -33.04 -38.93
N GLN A 529 72.77 -33.93 -39.09
CA GLN A 529 72.96 -35.22 -39.74
C GLN A 529 73.40 -35.09 -41.21
N LYS A 530 72.83 -34.12 -41.96
CA LYS A 530 73.28 -33.78 -43.31
C LYS A 530 74.70 -33.23 -43.31
N HIS A 531 75.09 -32.44 -42.30
CA HIS A 531 76.46 -31.92 -42.18
C HIS A 531 77.46 -33.06 -41.94
N MET A 532 77.21 -33.96 -40.99
CA MET A 532 78.03 -35.16 -40.77
C MET A 532 78.15 -36.03 -42.03
N GLN A 533 77.06 -36.20 -42.81
CA GLN A 533 77.11 -36.94 -44.07
C GLN A 533 77.96 -36.25 -45.15
N ILE A 534 77.98 -34.91 -45.17
CA ILE A 534 78.85 -34.13 -46.06
C ILE A 534 80.31 -34.22 -45.61
N GLU A 535 80.59 -34.11 -44.31
CA GLU A 535 81.93 -34.26 -43.74
C GLU A 535 82.49 -35.66 -43.99
N SER A 536 81.70 -36.71 -43.72
CA SER A 536 82.09 -38.11 -44.00
C SER A 536 82.40 -38.34 -45.48
N LYS A 537 81.57 -37.82 -46.40
CA LYS A 537 81.87 -37.88 -47.84
C LYS A 537 83.13 -37.08 -48.20
N MET A 538 83.34 -35.91 -47.60
CA MET A 538 84.55 -35.11 -47.81
C MET A 538 85.80 -35.84 -47.28
N GLN A 539 85.69 -36.56 -46.16
CA GLN A 539 86.74 -37.41 -45.60
C GLN A 539 87.10 -38.52 -46.58
N GLN A 540 86.10 -39.27 -47.07
CA GLN A 540 86.26 -40.30 -48.10
C GLN A 540 86.89 -39.74 -49.39
N PHE A 541 86.53 -38.53 -49.83
CA PHE A 541 87.17 -37.86 -50.96
C PHE A 541 88.64 -37.51 -50.68
N LYS A 542 88.99 -37.11 -49.46
CA LYS A 542 90.39 -36.85 -49.06
C LYS A 542 91.21 -38.15 -49.02
N GLU A 543 90.66 -39.21 -48.45
CA GLU A 543 91.26 -40.56 -48.40
C GLU A 543 91.46 -41.11 -49.81
N THR A 544 90.43 -41.08 -50.66
CA THR A 544 90.51 -41.52 -52.06
C THR A 544 91.56 -40.71 -52.84
N LYS A 545 91.65 -39.39 -52.60
CA LYS A 545 92.69 -38.55 -53.20
C LYS A 545 94.09 -38.89 -52.69
N ALA A 546 94.25 -39.20 -51.40
CA ALA A 546 95.52 -39.64 -50.83
C ALA A 546 95.96 -40.98 -51.44
N HIS A 547 95.06 -41.97 -51.50
CA HIS A 547 95.32 -43.25 -52.18
C HIS A 547 95.67 -43.06 -53.66
N LEU A 548 94.99 -42.18 -54.39
CA LEU A 548 95.33 -41.87 -55.80
C LEU A 548 96.73 -41.26 -55.95
N LEU A 549 97.15 -40.39 -55.03
CA LEU A 549 98.51 -39.85 -55.00
C LEU A 549 99.55 -40.92 -54.65
N GLU A 550 99.22 -41.84 -53.76
CA GLU A 550 100.07 -42.97 -53.36
C GLU A 550 100.20 -44.02 -54.47
N TYR A 551 99.11 -44.35 -55.16
CA TYR A 551 99.15 -45.13 -56.41
C TYR A 551 100.00 -44.45 -57.48
N HIS A 552 99.89 -43.12 -57.65
CA HIS A 552 100.75 -42.38 -58.57
C HIS A 552 102.23 -42.42 -58.17
N ARG A 553 102.53 -42.35 -56.87
CA ARG A 553 103.88 -42.51 -56.33
C ARG A 553 104.43 -43.90 -56.65
N VAL A 554 103.73 -44.96 -56.27
CA VAL A 554 104.14 -46.36 -56.51
C VAL A 554 104.25 -46.66 -58.00
N ALA A 555 103.33 -46.15 -58.84
CA ALA A 555 103.41 -46.30 -60.29
C ALA A 555 104.63 -45.58 -60.90
N ASN A 556 105.03 -44.43 -60.36
CA ASN A 556 106.25 -43.73 -60.77
C ASN A 556 107.52 -44.45 -60.27
N GLU A 557 107.53 -44.98 -59.04
CA GLU A 557 108.61 -45.81 -58.51
C GLU A 557 108.80 -47.09 -59.34
N LEU A 558 107.72 -47.77 -59.73
CA LEU A 558 107.75 -48.91 -60.66
C LEU A 558 108.24 -48.53 -62.07
N ARG A 559 107.86 -47.36 -62.59
CA ARG A 559 108.36 -46.85 -63.87
C ARG A 559 109.87 -46.60 -63.82
N LEU A 560 110.37 -45.99 -62.75
CA LEU A 560 111.80 -45.77 -62.53
C LEU A 560 112.55 -47.11 -62.40
N ASN A 561 112.02 -48.08 -61.67
CA ASN A 561 112.63 -49.42 -61.56
C ASN A 561 112.63 -50.18 -62.90
N SER A 562 111.59 -50.05 -63.73
CA SER A 562 111.59 -50.61 -65.10
C SER A 562 112.61 -49.94 -66.03
N SER A 563 112.99 -48.69 -65.75
CA SER A 563 114.08 -47.98 -66.45
C SER A 563 115.48 -48.40 -66.01
N VAL A 564 115.61 -49.11 -64.88
CA VAL A 564 116.89 -49.63 -64.36
C VAL A 564 117.14 -51.07 -64.82
N MET A 565 116.08 -51.84 -65.08
CA MET A 565 116.14 -53.23 -65.60
C MET A 565 116.36 -53.34 -67.12
N SER A 566 116.75 -52.24 -67.78
CA SER A 566 117.00 -52.17 -69.24
C SER A 566 118.45 -51.73 -69.55
N LYS A 567 119.41 -52.16 -68.73
CA LYS A 567 120.85 -52.08 -68.95
C LYS A 567 121.50 -53.40 -68.61
#